data_AF-K1TSK9-F1
#
_entry.id   AF-K1TSK9-F1
#
_cell.length_a   1.000
_cell.length_b   1.000
_cell.length_c   1.000
_cell.angle_alpha   90.00
_cell.angle_beta   90.00
_cell.angle_gamma   90.00
#
_symmetry.space_group_name_H-M   'P 1'
#
loop_
_entity.id
_entity.type
_entity.pdbx_description
1 polymer ?
#
loop_
_entity_poly.entity_id
_entity_poly.type
_entity_poly.pdbx_seq_one_letter_code
_entity_poly.pdbx_strand_id
1 'polypeptide(L)'
;MGNKSGSLELLEKGVDICIKLDMYVIIDWHVLNPGDPSKYTNEAKSFFETVSKRYAKYPNVIYEICNEPNGGASWSGNIKPYAEKIIPVIRKNAPNSVIIVGTPTWSQEIDKPLSDPLSYKNVMYAFHFYAATHAGLRSNVENCVAQGLPVFVSEFGTCDASGGGANDFNE
;
A
#
# COMPACT_ATOMS: atom_id res chain seq x y z
N MET A 1 -6.96 -0.74 -18.20
CA MET A 1 -5.50 -0.99 -18.26
C MET A 1 -5.15 -1.60 -19.61
N GLY A 2 -4.45 -0.86 -20.47
CA GLY A 2 -4.23 -1.26 -21.88
C GLY A 2 -3.01 -2.16 -22.16
N ASN A 3 -1.99 -2.17 -21.29
CA ASN A 3 -0.73 -2.90 -21.53
C ASN A 3 -0.17 -3.55 -20.26
N LYS A 4 -0.79 -4.65 -19.81
CA LYS A 4 -0.39 -5.34 -18.57
C LYS A 4 1.05 -5.87 -18.62
N SER A 5 1.48 -6.44 -19.74
CA SER A 5 2.83 -6.98 -19.92
C SER A 5 3.89 -5.88 -19.90
N GLY A 6 3.66 -4.76 -20.61
CA GLY A 6 4.57 -3.62 -20.59
C GLY A 6 4.67 -2.96 -19.22
N SER A 7 3.55 -2.84 -18.48
CA SER A 7 3.59 -2.37 -17.09
C SER A 7 4.42 -3.28 -16.19
N LEU A 8 4.27 -4.60 -16.32
CA LEU A 8 5.07 -5.56 -15.55
C LEU A 8 6.57 -5.46 -15.91
N GLU A 9 6.91 -5.32 -17.20
CA GLU A 9 8.31 -5.19 -17.62
C GLU A 9 8.97 -3.92 -17.05
N LEU A 10 8.27 -2.80 -17.05
CA LEU A 10 8.77 -1.56 -16.45
C LEU A 10 8.94 -1.67 -14.94
N LEU A 11 7.98 -2.33 -14.27
CA LEU A 11 8.07 -2.61 -12.84
C LEU A 11 9.29 -3.46 -12.52
N GLU A 12 9.50 -4.56 -13.25
CA GLU A 12 10.65 -5.45 -13.04
C GLU A 12 11.97 -4.72 -13.26
N LYS A 13 12.06 -3.87 -14.30
CA LYS A 13 13.24 -3.02 -14.53
C LYS A 13 13.51 -2.08 -13.36
N GLY A 14 12.47 -1.43 -12.81
CA GLY A 14 12.60 -0.55 -11.65
C GLY A 14 13.12 -1.28 -10.41
N VAL A 15 12.52 -2.44 -10.11
CA VAL A 15 12.95 -3.30 -8.98
C VAL A 15 14.41 -3.75 -9.15
N ASP A 16 14.79 -4.21 -10.36
CA ASP A 16 16.15 -4.66 -10.64
C ASP A 16 17.18 -3.52 -10.48
N ILE A 17 16.82 -2.29 -10.87
CA ILE A 17 17.66 -1.09 -10.66
C ILE A 17 17.81 -0.80 -9.15
N CYS A 18 16.72 -0.79 -8.39
CA CYS A 18 16.78 -0.53 -6.94
C CYS A 18 17.64 -1.58 -6.22
N ILE A 19 17.49 -2.86 -6.57
CA ILE A 19 18.33 -3.94 -6.02
C ILE A 19 19.81 -3.70 -6.36
N LYS A 20 20.13 -3.34 -7.61
CA LYS A 20 21.52 -3.07 -8.03
C LYS A 20 22.13 -1.88 -7.28
N LEU A 21 21.32 -0.91 -6.88
CA LEU A 21 21.72 0.29 -6.15
C LEU A 21 21.63 0.12 -4.62
N ASP A 22 21.32 -1.09 -4.14
CA ASP A 22 21.13 -1.39 -2.71
C ASP A 22 20.06 -0.51 -2.02
N MET A 23 18.99 -0.19 -2.75
CA MET A 23 17.85 0.58 -2.26
C MET A 23 16.66 -0.34 -1.97
N TYR A 24 15.81 0.03 -1.01
CA TYR A 24 14.47 -0.54 -0.91
C TYR A 24 13.60 -0.13 -2.10
N VAL A 25 12.61 -0.95 -2.42
CA VAL A 25 11.62 -0.68 -3.47
C VAL A 25 10.25 -1.20 -3.04
N ILE A 26 9.23 -0.37 -3.23
CA ILE A 26 7.84 -0.74 -3.01
C ILE A 26 7.25 -1.23 -4.35
N ILE A 27 6.73 -2.45 -4.36
CA ILE A 27 5.89 -2.96 -5.44
C ILE A 27 4.45 -2.67 -5.05
N ASP A 28 3.88 -1.63 -5.65
CA ASP A 28 2.54 -1.15 -5.35
C ASP A 28 1.49 -1.65 -6.35
N TRP A 29 0.48 -2.35 -5.81
CA TRP A 29 -0.77 -2.62 -6.51
C TRP A 29 -1.72 -1.42 -6.35
N HIS A 30 -1.60 -0.50 -7.30
CA HIS A 30 -2.17 0.84 -7.26
C HIS A 30 -3.71 0.88 -7.47
N VAL A 31 -4.45 0.38 -6.48
CA VAL A 31 -5.92 0.49 -6.41
C VAL A 31 -6.29 1.96 -6.24
N LEU A 32 -7.10 2.47 -7.17
CA LEU A 32 -7.66 3.82 -7.11
C LEU A 32 -9.08 3.81 -7.70
N ASN A 33 -9.22 3.37 -8.94
CA ASN A 33 -10.50 3.32 -9.64
C ASN A 33 -10.69 1.97 -10.35
N PRO A 34 -11.68 1.16 -9.93
CA PRO A 34 -12.55 1.32 -8.76
C PRO A 34 -11.81 1.22 -7.41
N GLY A 35 -12.34 1.87 -6.37
CA GLY A 35 -11.74 1.93 -5.03
C GLY A 35 -11.92 0.70 -4.13
N ASP A 36 -12.68 -0.33 -4.54
CA ASP A 36 -12.79 -1.58 -3.79
C ASP A 36 -11.70 -2.58 -4.26
N PRO A 37 -10.70 -2.92 -3.42
CA PRO A 37 -9.61 -3.81 -3.81
C PRO A 37 -10.08 -5.22 -4.13
N SER A 38 -11.25 -5.64 -3.63
CA SER A 38 -11.77 -6.99 -3.86
C SER A 38 -12.11 -7.27 -5.33
N LYS A 39 -12.36 -6.22 -6.13
CA LYS A 39 -12.76 -6.34 -7.55
C LYS A 39 -11.74 -7.03 -8.44
N TYR A 40 -10.46 -6.99 -8.09
CA TYR A 40 -9.38 -7.61 -8.86
C TYR A 40 -8.56 -8.60 -8.02
N THR A 41 -9.20 -9.26 -7.05
CA THR A 41 -8.51 -10.17 -6.11
C THR A 41 -7.71 -11.27 -6.83
N ASN A 42 -8.25 -11.85 -7.91
CA ASN A 42 -7.59 -12.96 -8.61
C ASN A 42 -6.37 -12.48 -9.42
N GLU A 43 -6.48 -11.31 -10.03
CA GLU A 43 -5.38 -10.66 -10.72
C GLU A 43 -4.28 -10.25 -9.74
N ALA A 44 -4.64 -9.66 -8.60
CA ALA A 44 -3.70 -9.32 -7.54
C ALA A 44 -2.98 -10.57 -7.02
N LYS A 45 -3.69 -11.69 -6.76
CA LYS A 45 -3.05 -12.96 -6.38
C LYS A 45 -2.04 -13.43 -7.41
N SER A 46 -2.42 -13.42 -8.69
CA SER A 46 -1.54 -13.88 -9.78
C SER A 46 -0.30 -12.99 -9.92
N PHE A 47 -0.50 -11.67 -9.81
CA PHE A 47 0.57 -10.68 -9.81
C PHE A 47 1.52 -10.90 -8.63
N PHE A 48 1.00 -10.94 -7.40
CA PHE A 48 1.80 -11.10 -6.20
C PHE A 48 2.50 -12.46 -6.10
N GLU A 49 1.91 -13.57 -6.57
CA GLU A 49 2.62 -14.86 -6.69
C GLU A 49 3.82 -14.71 -7.64
N THR A 50 3.64 -14.03 -8.78
CA THR A 50 4.69 -13.85 -9.80
C THR A 50 5.85 -13.01 -9.25
N VAL A 51 5.57 -11.81 -8.74
CA VAL A 51 6.63 -10.89 -8.29
C VAL A 51 7.28 -11.37 -6.99
N SER A 52 6.52 -11.93 -6.05
CA SER A 52 7.10 -12.44 -4.80
C SER A 52 8.00 -13.64 -5.02
N LYS A 53 7.67 -14.52 -5.97
CA LYS A 53 8.54 -15.64 -6.37
C LYS A 53 9.80 -15.15 -7.07
N ARG A 54 9.69 -14.19 -8.00
CA ARG A 54 10.84 -13.64 -8.73
C ARG A 54 11.84 -12.97 -7.77
N TYR A 55 11.33 -12.25 -6.79
CA TYR A 55 12.15 -11.43 -5.88
C TYR A 55 12.37 -12.04 -4.50
N ALA A 56 12.02 -13.32 -4.29
CA ALA A 56 12.05 -14.00 -2.99
C ALA A 56 13.37 -13.89 -2.21
N LYS A 57 14.50 -13.80 -2.92
CA LYS A 57 15.84 -13.74 -2.31
C LYS A 57 16.34 -12.34 -1.98
N TYR A 58 15.61 -11.29 -2.36
CA TYR A 58 16.05 -9.91 -2.20
C TYR A 58 15.31 -9.23 -1.03
N PRO A 59 16.03 -8.79 0.01
CA PRO A 59 15.41 -8.13 1.15
C PRO A 59 14.91 -6.70 0.82
N ASN A 60 15.27 -6.17 -0.34
CA ASN A 60 14.92 -4.84 -0.82
C ASN A 60 13.42 -4.64 -1.06
N VAL A 61 12.67 -5.72 -1.32
CA VAL A 61 11.29 -5.62 -1.80
C VAL A 61 10.28 -5.54 -0.67
N ILE A 62 9.51 -4.46 -0.69
CA ILE A 62 8.32 -4.20 0.13
C ILE A 62 7.10 -4.32 -0.80
N TYR A 63 6.01 -4.92 -0.31
CA TYR A 63 4.79 -5.11 -1.10
C TYR A 63 3.67 -4.23 -0.58
N GLU A 64 3.12 -3.35 -1.41
CA GLU A 64 1.92 -2.57 -1.09
C GLU A 64 0.74 -3.18 -1.84
N ILE A 65 -0.20 -3.78 -1.11
CA ILE A 65 -1.18 -4.70 -1.71
C ILE A 65 -2.46 -4.01 -2.18
N CYS A 66 -2.71 -2.78 -1.73
CA CYS A 66 -3.76 -1.91 -2.23
C CYS A 66 -3.46 -0.47 -1.81
N ASN A 67 -3.13 0.38 -2.78
CA ASN A 67 -2.80 1.80 -2.58
C ASN A 67 -3.88 2.58 -1.82
N GLU A 68 -5.05 2.81 -2.45
CA GLU A 68 -6.07 3.71 -1.91
C GLU A 68 -7.48 3.12 -2.00
N PRO A 69 -7.86 2.24 -1.05
CA PRO A 69 -9.25 1.86 -0.88
C PRO A 69 -10.15 3.09 -0.68
N ASN A 70 -11.18 3.23 -1.49
CA ASN A 70 -12.06 4.41 -1.48
C ASN A 70 -13.47 4.08 -1.99
N GLY A 71 -14.34 5.09 -2.10
CA GLY A 71 -15.69 4.93 -2.68
C GLY A 71 -16.61 4.03 -1.87
N GLY A 72 -16.47 4.03 -0.54
CA GLY A 72 -17.26 3.19 0.38
C GLY A 72 -16.63 1.84 0.71
N ALA A 73 -15.43 1.54 0.21
CA ALA A 73 -14.68 0.36 0.64
C ALA A 73 -14.32 0.47 2.14
N SER A 74 -14.81 -0.49 2.93
CA SER A 74 -14.62 -0.51 4.39
C SER A 74 -13.48 -1.45 4.80
N TRP A 75 -12.89 -1.19 5.98
CA TRP A 75 -11.86 -2.06 6.54
C TRP A 75 -12.34 -3.50 6.70
N SER A 76 -13.44 -3.70 7.42
CA SER A 76 -13.97 -5.03 7.75
C SER A 76 -14.66 -5.74 6.59
N GLY A 77 -15.32 -5.00 5.69
CA GLY A 77 -16.08 -5.58 4.59
C GLY A 77 -15.26 -5.88 3.33
N ASN A 78 -14.20 -5.09 3.08
CA ASN A 78 -13.49 -5.13 1.80
C ASN A 78 -11.98 -5.34 1.98
N ILE A 79 -11.32 -4.49 2.76
CA ILE A 79 -9.86 -4.37 2.78
C ILE A 79 -9.20 -5.51 3.57
N LYS A 80 -9.61 -5.74 4.82
CA LYS A 80 -9.07 -6.82 5.66
C LYS A 80 -9.31 -8.20 5.03
N PRO A 81 -10.52 -8.55 4.53
CA PRO A 81 -10.74 -9.81 3.82
C PRO A 81 -9.93 -9.94 2.52
N TYR A 82 -9.65 -8.83 1.83
CA TYR A 82 -8.76 -8.83 0.68
C TYR A 82 -7.31 -9.11 1.11
N ALA A 83 -6.81 -8.40 2.12
CA ALA A 83 -5.46 -8.59 2.65
C ALA A 83 -5.21 -10.03 3.13
N GLU A 84 -6.17 -10.63 3.84
CA GLU A 84 -6.11 -12.03 4.29
C GLU A 84 -6.05 -13.05 3.13
N LYS A 85 -6.47 -12.66 1.92
CA LYS A 85 -6.34 -13.49 0.71
C LYS A 85 -5.02 -13.27 -0.03
N ILE A 86 -4.42 -12.08 0.06
CA ILE A 86 -3.19 -11.73 -0.67
C ILE A 86 -1.93 -12.03 0.13
N ILE A 87 -1.91 -11.70 1.43
CA ILE A 87 -0.73 -11.88 2.29
C ILE A 87 -0.19 -13.32 2.26
N PRO A 88 -1.03 -14.38 2.36
CA PRO A 88 -0.52 -15.76 2.28
C PRO A 88 0.17 -16.09 0.96
N VAL A 89 -0.25 -15.49 -0.15
CA VAL A 89 0.36 -15.68 -1.47
C VAL A 89 1.79 -15.12 -1.47
N ILE A 90 1.97 -13.89 -0.97
CA ILE A 90 3.30 -13.28 -0.84
C ILE A 90 4.16 -14.09 0.13
N ARG A 91 3.61 -14.44 1.30
CA ARG A 91 4.34 -15.14 2.38
C ARG A 91 4.83 -16.52 2.00
N LYS A 92 4.17 -17.20 1.06
CA LYS A 92 4.64 -18.48 0.50
C LYS A 92 6.03 -18.37 -0.13
N ASN A 93 6.35 -17.23 -0.74
CA ASN A 93 7.62 -17.00 -1.42
C ASN A 93 8.56 -16.07 -0.64
N ALA A 94 8.01 -15.09 0.08
CA ALA A 94 8.72 -14.06 0.84
C ALA A 94 8.18 -14.01 2.29
N PRO A 95 8.55 -14.99 3.15
CA PRO A 95 7.94 -15.16 4.48
C PRO A 95 8.18 -13.99 5.44
N ASN A 96 9.26 -13.23 5.25
CA ASN A 96 9.67 -12.15 6.16
C ASN A 96 9.53 -10.73 5.56
N SER A 97 9.07 -10.58 4.31
CA SER A 97 8.99 -9.25 3.67
C SER A 97 8.06 -8.28 4.42
N VAL A 98 8.30 -6.99 4.31
CA VAL A 98 7.32 -5.99 4.76
C VAL A 98 6.17 -5.94 3.76
N ILE A 99 4.93 -5.91 4.27
CA ILE A 99 3.72 -5.73 3.48
C ILE A 99 2.98 -4.50 3.99
N ILE A 100 2.72 -3.53 3.11
CA ILE A 100 1.91 -2.34 3.37
C ILE A 100 0.47 -2.62 2.90
N VAL A 101 -0.51 -2.27 3.73
CA VAL A 101 -1.94 -2.43 3.42
C VAL A 101 -2.61 -1.07 3.50
N GLY A 102 -3.20 -0.61 2.39
CA GLY A 102 -3.99 0.61 2.36
C GLY A 102 -5.18 0.58 3.31
N THR A 103 -5.66 1.76 3.69
CA THR A 103 -6.77 1.94 4.64
C THR A 103 -7.96 2.64 3.97
N PRO A 104 -9.17 2.64 4.56
CA PRO A 104 -10.31 3.32 3.96
C PRO A 104 -10.06 4.81 3.71
N THR A 105 -10.86 5.38 2.81
CA THR A 105 -10.87 6.81 2.49
C THR A 105 -9.50 7.27 1.97
N TRP A 106 -9.04 6.67 0.87
CA TRP A 106 -7.74 6.97 0.24
C TRP A 106 -6.58 6.84 1.24
N SER A 107 -6.57 5.73 1.98
CA SER A 107 -5.55 5.46 3.00
C SER A 107 -5.44 6.53 4.09
N GLN A 108 -6.57 7.01 4.64
CA GLN A 108 -6.57 8.00 5.73
C GLN A 108 -7.07 7.42 7.06
N GLU A 109 -7.95 6.42 7.03
CA GLU A 109 -8.61 5.87 8.23
C GLU A 109 -7.78 4.76 8.91
N ILE A 110 -6.62 5.13 9.46
CA ILE A 110 -5.73 4.22 10.19
C ILE A 110 -6.26 3.79 11.58
N ASP A 111 -7.30 4.43 12.09
CA ASP A 111 -7.99 4.02 13.33
C ASP A 111 -8.69 2.66 13.18
N LYS A 112 -9.08 2.31 11.94
CA LYS A 112 -9.73 1.02 11.64
C LYS A 112 -8.79 -0.17 11.85
N PRO A 113 -7.59 -0.23 11.23
CA PRO A 113 -6.64 -1.29 11.52
C PRO A 113 -6.06 -1.23 12.94
N LEU A 114 -6.03 -0.08 13.61
CA LEU A 114 -5.70 -0.03 15.04
C LEU A 114 -6.71 -0.81 15.89
N SER A 115 -8.00 -0.63 15.59
CA SER A 115 -9.09 -1.29 16.33
C SER A 115 -9.24 -2.77 15.98
N ASP A 116 -8.96 -3.15 14.73
CA ASP A 116 -9.08 -4.52 14.24
C ASP A 116 -7.89 -4.93 13.35
N PRO A 117 -6.68 -5.11 13.92
CA PRO A 117 -5.48 -5.36 13.16
C PRO A 117 -5.50 -6.72 12.46
N LEU A 118 -4.66 -6.84 11.43
CA LEU A 118 -4.29 -8.12 10.84
C LEU A 118 -3.40 -8.93 11.80
N SER A 119 -3.58 -10.25 11.85
CA SER A 119 -2.81 -11.15 12.73
C SER A 119 -1.41 -11.50 12.20
N TYR A 120 -1.01 -10.94 11.06
CA TYR A 120 0.27 -11.21 10.41
C TYR A 120 1.39 -10.34 10.96
N LYS A 121 2.60 -10.91 11.06
CA LYS A 121 3.83 -10.14 11.32
C LYS A 121 4.31 -9.42 10.06
N ASN A 122 5.15 -8.40 10.27
CA ASN A 122 5.76 -7.58 9.21
C ASN A 122 4.72 -6.97 8.27
N VAL A 123 3.63 -6.48 8.86
CA VAL A 123 2.60 -5.70 8.18
C VAL A 123 2.63 -4.28 8.72
N MET A 124 2.53 -3.31 7.81
CA MET A 124 2.34 -1.89 8.10
C MET A 124 1.06 -1.41 7.41
N TYR A 125 0.49 -0.30 7.88
CA TYR A 125 -0.73 0.28 7.30
C TYR A 125 -0.40 1.61 6.62
N ALA A 126 -0.91 1.79 5.41
CA ALA A 126 -0.66 3.01 4.65
C ALA A 126 -1.41 4.19 5.25
N PHE A 127 -0.74 5.34 5.30
CA PHE A 127 -1.35 6.65 5.52
C PHE A 127 -0.95 7.61 4.41
N HIS A 128 -1.91 8.17 3.67
CA HIS A 128 -1.65 9.14 2.60
C HIS A 128 -2.17 10.52 2.98
N PHE A 129 -1.45 11.55 2.55
CA PHE A 129 -1.89 12.93 2.72
C PHE A 129 -1.40 13.83 1.58
N TYR A 130 -2.11 14.93 1.40
CA TYR A 130 -1.79 15.98 0.43
C TYR A 130 -1.86 17.29 1.20
N ALA A 131 -0.72 17.98 1.32
CA ALA A 131 -0.51 19.04 2.30
C ALA A 131 -1.57 20.15 2.21
N ALA A 132 -1.95 20.56 0.99
CA ALA A 132 -2.93 21.63 0.78
C ALA A 132 -4.40 21.19 0.96
N THR A 133 -4.67 19.94 1.34
CA THR A 133 -6.05 19.43 1.56
C THR A 133 -6.23 18.82 2.94
N HIS A 134 -5.22 18.13 3.46
CA HIS A 134 -5.36 17.21 4.58
C HIS A 134 -4.75 17.73 5.88
N ALA A 135 -4.72 19.06 6.04
CA ALA A 135 -4.33 19.69 7.29
C ALA A 135 -5.19 19.14 8.46
N GLY A 136 -4.53 18.68 9.52
CA GLY A 136 -5.21 18.19 10.73
C GLY A 136 -5.37 16.66 10.86
N LEU A 137 -4.95 15.86 9.88
CA LEU A 137 -4.90 14.39 10.06
C LEU A 137 -3.73 13.93 10.95
N ARG A 138 -2.68 14.76 11.08
CA ARG A 138 -1.43 14.45 11.81
C ARG A 138 -1.67 13.93 13.23
N SER A 139 -2.49 14.61 14.03
CA SER A 139 -2.71 14.22 15.43
C SER A 139 -3.34 12.83 15.56
N ASN A 140 -4.20 12.43 14.62
CA ASN A 140 -4.76 11.08 14.61
C ASN A 140 -3.69 10.03 14.28
N VAL A 141 -2.80 10.34 13.33
CA VAL A 141 -1.65 9.49 12.97
C VAL A 141 -0.72 9.30 14.15
N GLU A 142 -0.31 10.38 14.80
CA GLU A 142 0.54 10.34 15.98
C GLU A 142 -0.08 9.49 17.10
N ASN A 143 -1.38 9.66 17.36
CA ASN A 143 -2.10 8.87 18.36
C ASN A 143 -2.14 7.36 18.05
N CYS A 144 -2.31 6.98 16.77
CA CYS A 144 -2.31 5.57 16.39
C CYS A 144 -0.91 4.95 16.46
N VAL A 145 0.12 5.69 16.04
CA VAL A 145 1.52 5.27 16.15
C VAL A 145 1.93 5.12 17.62
N ALA A 146 1.53 6.05 18.48
CA ALA A 146 1.79 5.99 19.93
C ALA A 146 1.14 4.76 20.60
N GLN A 147 0.04 4.24 20.04
CA GLN A 147 -0.61 3.01 20.47
C GLN A 147 0.00 1.74 19.86
N GLY A 148 1.06 1.87 19.06
CA GLY A 148 1.82 0.76 18.51
C GLY A 148 1.40 0.32 17.11
N LEU A 149 0.56 1.07 16.40
CA LEU A 149 0.23 0.77 15.01
C LEU A 149 1.44 1.05 14.11
N PRO A 150 1.95 0.05 13.36
CA PRO A 150 3.00 0.30 12.37
C PRO A 150 2.41 1.01 11.15
N VAL A 151 2.71 2.30 11.00
CA VAL A 151 2.24 3.14 9.89
C VAL A 151 3.38 3.42 8.92
N PHE A 152 3.08 3.38 7.62
CA PHE A 152 4.01 3.80 6.55
C PHE A 152 3.30 4.86 5.68
N VAL A 153 3.95 5.99 5.43
CA VAL A 153 3.45 6.99 4.47
C VAL A 153 4.01 6.63 3.09
N SER A 154 3.29 5.79 2.33
CA SER A 154 3.74 5.30 1.02
C SER A 154 3.49 6.30 -0.11
N GLU A 155 2.52 7.19 0.06
CA GLU A 155 2.24 8.31 -0.83
C GLU A 155 1.97 9.60 -0.05
N PHE A 156 2.54 10.71 -0.52
CA PHE A 156 2.13 12.05 -0.10
C PHE A 156 2.41 13.08 -1.20
N GLY A 157 1.69 14.19 -1.17
CA GLY A 157 1.88 15.33 -2.05
C GLY A 157 2.00 16.65 -1.30
N THR A 158 2.71 17.62 -1.91
CA THR A 158 2.77 19.00 -1.37
C THR A 158 1.62 19.86 -1.87
N CYS A 159 0.91 19.44 -2.92
CA CYS A 159 -0.25 20.12 -3.48
C CYS A 159 -1.56 19.65 -2.84
N ASP A 160 -2.69 20.03 -3.45
CA ASP A 160 -4.00 19.51 -3.07
C ASP A 160 -4.20 18.06 -3.55
N ALA A 161 -5.25 17.40 -3.06
CA ALA A 161 -5.55 16.00 -3.36
C ALA A 161 -5.88 15.70 -4.84
N SER A 162 -5.93 16.71 -5.71
CA SER A 162 -6.03 16.50 -7.16
C SER A 162 -4.68 16.15 -7.81
N GLY A 163 -3.58 16.42 -7.11
CA GLY A 163 -2.21 16.30 -7.62
C GLY A 163 -1.75 17.50 -8.47
N GLY A 164 -2.61 18.48 -8.74
CA GLY A 164 -2.34 19.60 -9.66
C GLY A 164 -2.48 21.00 -9.08
N GLY A 165 -2.93 21.14 -7.83
CA GLY A 165 -3.11 22.44 -7.17
C GLY A 165 -1.83 23.12 -6.70
N ALA A 166 -2.00 24.27 -6.06
CA ALA A 166 -0.89 25.00 -5.44
C ALA A 166 -0.29 24.18 -4.28
N ASN A 167 1.02 24.34 -4.09
CA ASN A 167 1.72 23.67 -2.99
C ASN A 167 1.48 24.39 -1.67
N ASP A 168 1.34 23.60 -0.61
CA ASP A 168 1.48 24.02 0.77
C ASP A 168 2.73 23.37 1.38
N PHE A 169 3.67 24.19 1.84
CA PHE A 169 4.90 23.76 2.49
C PHE A 169 4.90 24.05 4.00
N ASN A 170 3.80 24.56 4.53
CA ASN A 170 3.67 24.92 5.94
C ASN A 170 2.97 23.84 6.76
N GLU A 171 2.42 22.81 6.12
CA GLU A 171 1.81 21.66 6.81
C GLU A 171 2.82 20.61 7.23
#